data_AF-A0A9E0A6E9-F1
#
_entry.id   AF-A0A9E0A6E9-F1
#
_cell.length_a   1.000
_cell.length_b   1.000
_cell.length_c   1.000
_cell.angle_alpha   90.00
_cell.angle_beta   90.00
_cell.angle_gamma   90.00
#
_symmetry.space_group_name_H-M   'P 1'
#
loop_
_entity.id
_entity.type
_entity.pdbx_description
1 polymer ?
#
loop_
_entity_poly.entity_id
_entity_poly.type
_entity_poly.pdbx_seq_one_letter_code
_entity_poly.pdbx_strand_id
1 'polypeptide(L)'
;MTGIVNNNGHKTLAINCMPDHIHIFIGYNVNQLIPNLVENIKTSSNAWEKKEEKLSKYKFEWQRGYEAFSHSRSQLDTVVKYIQNQEQHQKKSFRNEYLEILRKIDIKYQYEYLFEFFENGGVWD
;
A
#
# COMPACT_ATOMS: atom_id res chain seq x y z
N MET A 1 -0.48 10.69 5.99
CA MET A 1 -1.44 9.58 5.74
C MET A 1 -2.25 9.20 6.98
N THR A 2 -1.63 9.01 8.16
CA THR A 2 -2.35 8.77 9.43
C THR A 2 -3.49 9.76 9.68
N GLY A 3 -3.27 11.05 9.41
CA GLY A 3 -4.31 12.08 9.52
C GLY A 3 -5.52 11.83 8.59
N ILE A 4 -5.28 11.41 7.34
CA ILE A 4 -6.36 11.08 6.39
C ILE A 4 -7.18 9.91 6.93
N VAL A 5 -6.51 8.83 7.33
CA VAL A 5 -7.14 7.61 7.88
C VAL A 5 -8.01 7.96 9.08
N ASN A 6 -7.44 8.65 10.08
CA ASN A 6 -8.16 8.98 11.32
C ASN A 6 -9.29 10.00 11.09
N ASN A 7 -9.09 11.00 10.22
CA ASN A 7 -10.13 12.01 9.91
C ASN A 7 -11.33 11.41 9.16
N ASN A 8 -11.17 10.26 8.51
CA ASN A 8 -12.26 9.52 7.87
C ASN A 8 -12.92 8.49 8.83
N GLY A 9 -12.58 8.53 10.13
CA GLY A 9 -13.16 7.67 11.16
C GLY A 9 -12.60 6.25 11.21
N HIS A 10 -11.52 5.96 10.46
CA HIS A 10 -10.79 4.70 10.59
C HIS A 10 -9.80 4.76 11.75
N LYS A 11 -9.36 3.61 12.24
CA LYS A 11 -8.30 3.51 13.25
C LYS A 11 -7.00 3.10 12.59
N THR A 12 -5.98 3.94 12.62
CA THR A 12 -4.63 3.51 12.18
C THR A 12 -4.07 2.45 13.12
N LEU A 13 -3.67 1.28 12.61
CA LEU A 13 -3.05 0.19 13.38
C LEU A 13 -1.55 0.09 13.11
N ALA A 14 -1.14 0.13 11.85
CA ALA A 14 0.26 0.19 11.44
C ALA A 14 0.38 0.82 10.05
N ILE A 15 1.42 1.60 9.82
CA ILE A 15 1.80 2.11 8.50
C ILE A 15 3.32 1.97 8.38
N ASN A 16 3.79 1.45 7.26
CA ASN A 16 5.22 1.46 6.92
C ASN A 16 5.42 1.64 5.41
N CYS A 17 6.41 2.43 5.04
CA CYS A 17 6.76 2.73 3.66
C CYS A 17 8.01 1.95 3.25
N MET A 18 7.94 1.30 2.09
CA MET A 18 9.08 0.73 1.39
C MET A 18 9.49 1.68 0.25
N PRO A 19 10.69 1.52 -0.33
CA PRO A 19 11.12 2.38 -1.44
C PRO A 19 10.17 2.37 -2.64
N ASP A 20 9.46 1.27 -2.89
CA ASP A 20 8.63 1.02 -4.07
C ASP A 20 7.12 0.80 -3.76
N HIS A 21 6.72 0.68 -2.49
CA HIS A 21 5.32 0.49 -2.10
C HIS A 21 5.07 0.89 -0.63
N ILE A 22 3.80 0.87 -0.19
CA ILE A 22 3.42 1.20 1.19
C ILE A 22 2.44 0.16 1.73
N HIS A 23 2.61 -0.18 3.01
CA HIS A 23 1.67 -1.00 3.77
C HIS A 23 0.86 -0.13 4.72
N ILE A 24 -0.47 -0.25 4.68
CA ILE A 24 -1.40 0.50 5.54
C ILE A 24 -2.39 -0.51 6.16
N PHE A 25 -2.32 -0.68 7.47
CA PHE A 25 -3.24 -1.55 8.22
C PHE A 25 -4.11 -0.71 9.16
N ILE A 26 -5.43 -0.89 9.03
CA ILE A 26 -6.43 -0.06 9.69
C ILE A 26 -7.54 -0.90 10.30
N GLY A 27 -8.10 -0.41 11.40
CA GLY A 27 -9.47 -0.71 11.79
C GLY A 27 -10.41 0.07 10.90
N TYR A 28 -11.12 -0.63 10.03
CA TYR A 28 -11.91 -0.06 8.96
C TYR A 28 -13.31 0.39 9.42
N ASN A 29 -13.67 1.63 9.08
CA ASN A 29 -15.01 2.18 9.19
C ASN A 29 -15.83 1.81 7.95
N VAL A 30 -16.87 1.00 8.14
CA VAL A 30 -17.73 0.46 7.07
C VAL A 30 -18.56 1.51 6.33
N ASN A 31 -18.60 2.76 6.80
CA ASN A 31 -19.35 3.84 6.16
C ASN A 31 -18.63 4.49 4.96
N GLN A 32 -17.38 4.10 4.66
CA GLN A 32 -16.63 4.64 3.52
C GLN A 32 -16.12 3.52 2.62
N LEU A 33 -16.44 3.55 1.33
CA LEU A 33 -15.92 2.58 0.35
C LEU A 33 -14.38 2.56 0.34
N ILE A 34 -13.80 1.36 0.28
CA ILE A 34 -12.34 1.18 0.15
C ILE A 34 -11.74 1.97 -1.03
N PRO A 35 -12.30 1.95 -2.25
CA PRO A 35 -11.82 2.78 -3.36
C PRO A 35 -11.69 4.26 -3.00
N ASN A 36 -12.70 4.84 -2.33
CA ASN A 36 -12.71 6.24 -1.95
C ASN A 36 -11.63 6.56 -0.91
N LEU A 37 -11.40 5.66 0.05
CA LEU A 37 -10.33 5.82 1.03
C LEU A 37 -8.95 5.79 0.34
N VAL A 38 -8.74 4.85 -0.59
CA VAL A 38 -7.47 4.73 -1.32
C VAL A 38 -7.25 5.94 -2.22
N GLU A 39 -8.28 6.40 -2.93
CA GLU A 39 -8.22 7.62 -3.74
C GLU A 39 -7.82 8.83 -2.88
N ASN A 40 -8.48 9.01 -1.73
CA ASN A 40 -8.17 10.10 -0.80
C ASN A 40 -6.71 10.05 -0.33
N ILE A 41 -6.21 8.86 0.02
CA ILE A 41 -4.81 8.67 0.44
C ILE A 41 -3.86 9.03 -0.70
N LYS A 42 -4.07 8.49 -1.90
CA LYS A 42 -3.18 8.68 -3.06
C LYS A 42 -3.16 10.12 -3.54
N THR A 43 -4.33 10.72 -3.74
CA THR A 43 -4.45 12.10 -4.25
C THR A 43 -3.91 13.13 -3.26
N SER A 44 -4.26 13.00 -1.98
CA SER A 44 -3.77 13.92 -0.94
C SER A 44 -2.26 13.83 -0.74
N SER A 45 -1.69 12.62 -0.80
CA SER A 45 -0.23 12.44 -0.68
C SER A 45 0.52 12.96 -1.91
N ASN A 46 0.00 12.76 -3.12
CA ASN A 46 0.56 13.37 -4.33
C ASN A 46 0.51 14.91 -4.25
N ALA A 47 -0.61 15.48 -3.80
CA ALA A 47 -0.75 16.93 -3.65
C ALA A 47 0.21 17.48 -2.59
N TRP A 48 0.41 16.76 -1.50
CA TRP A 48 1.36 17.14 -0.47
C TRP A 48 2.82 17.06 -0.97
N GLU A 49 3.22 15.98 -1.64
CA GLU A 49 4.57 15.86 -2.20
C GLU A 49 4.89 16.98 -3.19
N LYS A 50 3.96 17.27 -4.11
CA LYS A 50 4.07 18.39 -5.06
C LYS A 50 4.22 19.74 -4.37
N LYS A 51 3.56 19.94 -3.22
CA LYS A 51 3.63 21.18 -2.45
C LYS A 51 4.94 21.34 -1.70
N GLU A 52 5.50 20.25 -1.18
CA GLU A 52 6.73 20.28 -0.37
C GLU A 52 8.02 20.37 -1.22
N GLU A 53 7.90 20.52 -2.55
CA GLU A 53 8.95 20.77 -3.57
C GLU A 53 10.39 20.48 -3.07
N LYS A 54 10.74 19.20 -2.83
CA LYS A 54 12.13 18.67 -2.57
C LYS A 54 12.19 17.28 -1.90
N LEU A 55 11.08 16.61 -1.63
CA LEU A 55 11.12 15.30 -0.95
C LEU A 55 11.77 14.20 -1.79
N SER A 56 11.70 14.31 -3.12
CA SER A 56 12.34 13.39 -4.06
C SER A 56 13.01 14.16 -5.20
N LYS A 57 14.08 13.56 -5.76
CA LYS A 57 14.69 14.02 -7.03
C LYS A 57 13.88 13.63 -8.25
N TYR A 58 12.95 12.68 -8.08
CA TYR A 58 12.12 12.12 -9.14
C TYR A 58 10.65 12.46 -8.87
N LYS A 59 9.87 12.60 -9.93
CA LYS A 59 8.42 12.78 -9.85
C LYS A 59 7.81 11.59 -9.10
N PHE A 60 7.13 11.88 -7.99
CA PHE A 60 6.42 10.87 -7.22
C PHE A 60 5.01 10.67 -7.78
N GLU A 61 4.65 9.43 -8.14
CA GLU A 61 3.30 9.05 -8.54
C GLU A 61 2.96 7.64 -8.06
N TRP A 62 1.71 7.47 -7.62
CA TRP A 62 1.17 6.16 -7.30
C TRP A 62 0.76 5.41 -8.56
N GLN A 63 0.98 4.10 -8.58
CA GLN A 63 0.35 3.21 -9.55
C GLN A 63 -1.19 3.30 -9.49
N ARG A 64 -1.87 2.97 -10.60
CA ARG A 64 -3.34 3.02 -10.69
C ARG A 64 -4.01 2.06 -9.69
N GLY A 65 -3.51 0.85 -9.57
CA GLY A 65 -4.08 -0.22 -8.76
C GLY A 65 -3.76 -0.16 -7.27
N TYR A 66 -4.46 -0.97 -6.48
CA TYR A 66 -4.19 -1.20 -5.06
C TYR A 66 -4.65 -2.61 -4.67
N GLU A 67 -4.14 -3.10 -3.56
CA GLU A 67 -4.59 -4.34 -2.93
C GLU A 67 -5.23 -4.05 -1.58
N ALA A 68 -6.26 -4.81 -1.23
CA ALA A 68 -6.92 -4.72 0.05
C ALA A 68 -7.33 -6.12 0.51
N PHE A 69 -6.89 -6.49 1.71
CA PHE A 69 -7.20 -7.77 2.34
C PHE A 69 -7.78 -7.53 3.73
N SER A 70 -8.74 -8.37 4.12
CA SER A 70 -9.27 -8.38 5.48
C SER A 70 -8.51 -9.37 6.36
N HIS A 71 -8.27 -8.98 7.61
CA HIS A 71 -7.63 -9.83 8.60
C HIS A 71 -8.50 -9.97 9.84
N SER A 72 -8.48 -11.14 10.46
CA SER A 72 -9.20 -11.37 11.72
C SER A 72 -8.51 -10.62 12.86
N ARG A 73 -9.27 -10.32 13.92
CA ARG A 73 -8.71 -9.68 15.13
C ARG A 73 -7.57 -10.49 15.76
N SER A 74 -7.62 -11.83 15.67
CA SER A 74 -6.56 -12.71 16.19
C SER A 74 -5.23 -12.56 15.45
N GLN A 75 -5.23 -12.02 14.24
CA GLN A 75 -4.02 -11.81 13.44
C GLN A 75 -3.40 -10.42 13.65
N LEU A 76 -4.04 -9.54 14.44
CA LEU A 76 -3.65 -8.12 14.57
C LEU A 76 -2.16 -7.96 14.89
N ASP A 77 -1.68 -8.60 15.95
CA ASP A 77 -0.28 -8.46 16.38
C ASP A 77 0.69 -9.02 15.34
N THR A 78 0.29 -10.07 14.62
CA THR A 78 1.12 -10.67 13.57
C THR A 78 1.26 -9.73 12.38
N VAL A 79 0.15 -9.13 11.93
CA VAL A 79 0.14 -8.17 10.80
C VAL A 79 0.85 -6.87 11.16
N VAL A 80 0.62 -6.34 12.37
CA VAL A 80 1.33 -5.14 12.85
C VAL A 80 2.84 -5.38 12.87
N LYS A 81 3.29 -6.50 13.45
CA LYS A 81 4.72 -6.86 13.46
C LYS A 81 5.27 -7.06 12.06
N TYR A 82 4.53 -7.69 11.16
CA TYR A 82 4.93 -7.87 9.77
C TYR A 82 5.22 -6.52 9.10
N ILE A 83 4.29 -5.57 9.21
CA ILE A 83 4.40 -4.23 8.60
C ILE A 83 5.55 -3.43 9.24
N GLN A 84 5.68 -3.46 10.56
CA GLN A 84 6.74 -2.72 11.26
C GLN A 84 8.15 -3.22 10.93
N ASN A 85 8.30 -4.51 10.60
CA ASN A 85 9.59 -5.12 10.30
C ASN A 85 9.91 -5.17 8.79
N GLN A 86 9.14 -4.48 7.94
CA GLN A 86 9.36 -4.47 6.49
C GLN A 86 10.77 -4.03 6.06
N GLU A 87 11.41 -3.12 6.80
CA GLU A 87 12.80 -2.72 6.52
C GLU A 87 13.79 -3.89 6.63
N GLN A 88 13.55 -4.85 7.54
CA GLN A 88 14.38 -6.05 7.66
C GLN A 88 14.12 -7.04 6.51
N HIS A 89 12.95 -6.95 5.89
CA HIS A 89 12.53 -7.73 4.72
C HIS A 89 12.89 -7.07 3.37
N GLN A 90 13.66 -5.96 3.35
CA GLN A 90 14.14 -5.24 2.15
C GLN A 90 14.78 -6.13 1.06
N LYS A 91 15.06 -7.40 1.36
CA LYS A 91 15.51 -8.41 0.39
C LYS A 91 14.40 -8.91 -0.55
N LYS A 92 13.11 -8.60 -0.29
CA LYS A 92 11.99 -8.97 -1.15
C LYS A 92 11.52 -7.77 -1.97
N SER A 93 11.38 -7.95 -3.28
CA SER A 93 10.76 -6.97 -4.16
C SER A 93 9.24 -6.92 -3.92
N PHE A 94 8.62 -5.77 -4.24
CA PHE A 94 7.16 -5.64 -4.24
C PHE A 94 6.47 -6.79 -4.98
N ARG A 95 6.97 -7.16 -6.17
CA ARG A 95 6.46 -8.28 -6.97
C ARG A 95 6.43 -9.59 -6.18
N ASN A 96 7.55 -9.95 -5.56
CA ASN A 96 7.66 -11.21 -4.83
C ASN A 96 6.75 -11.23 -3.60
N GLU A 97 6.67 -10.11 -2.87
CA GLU A 97 5.79 -9.97 -1.71
C GLU A 97 4.32 -10.11 -2.11
N TYR A 98 3.88 -9.39 -3.14
CA TYR A 98 2.53 -9.48 -3.66
C TYR A 98 2.16 -10.91 -4.06
N LEU A 99 2.99 -11.58 -4.86
CA LEU A 99 2.75 -12.95 -5.30
C LEU A 99 2.77 -13.95 -4.13
N GLU A 100 3.54 -13.70 -3.08
CA GLU A 100 3.47 -14.48 -1.84
C GLU A 100 2.15 -14.28 -1.10
N ILE A 101 1.66 -13.04 -1.01
CA ILE A 101 0.38 -12.74 -0.36
C ILE A 101 -0.75 -13.46 -1.10
N LEU A 102 -0.84 -13.31 -2.43
CA LEU A 102 -1.86 -13.99 -3.25
C LEU A 102 -1.85 -15.52 -3.06
N ARG A 103 -0.67 -16.13 -3.02
CA ARG A 103 -0.53 -17.57 -2.75
C ARG A 103 -0.98 -17.96 -1.36
N LYS A 104 -0.66 -17.16 -0.33
CA LYS A 104 -1.05 -17.44 1.07
C LYS A 104 -2.55 -17.40 1.29
N ILE A 105 -3.27 -16.57 0.52
CA ILE A 105 -4.73 -16.40 0.62
C ILE A 105 -5.49 -17.19 -0.45
N ASP A 106 -4.80 -18.05 -1.20
CA ASP A 106 -5.35 -18.92 -2.25
C ASP A 106 -6.14 -18.18 -3.35
N ILE A 107 -5.69 -16.98 -3.71
CA ILE A 107 -6.25 -16.25 -4.87
C ILE A 107 -5.57 -16.74 -6.14
N LYS A 108 -6.36 -17.31 -7.05
CA LYS A 108 -5.93 -17.61 -8.41
C LYS A 108 -5.84 -16.31 -9.19
N TYR A 109 -4.74 -16.12 -9.91
CA TYR A 109 -4.50 -14.97 -10.77
C TYR A 109 -4.01 -15.43 -12.15
N GLN A 110 -4.29 -14.62 -13.16
CA GLN A 110 -3.68 -14.73 -14.48
C GLN A 110 -2.64 -13.61 -14.61
N TYR A 111 -1.54 -13.88 -15.31
CA TYR A 111 -0.39 -12.96 -15.34
C TYR A 111 -0.75 -11.61 -15.99
N GLU A 112 -1.73 -11.60 -16.89
CA GLU A 112 -2.19 -10.41 -17.63
C GLU A 112 -3.01 -9.45 -16.75
N TYR A 113 -3.46 -9.90 -15.58
CA TYR A 113 -4.21 -9.08 -14.61
C TYR A 113 -3.38 -8.70 -13.37
N LEU A 114 -2.10 -9.06 -13.34
CA LEU A 114 -1.19 -8.60 -12.29
C LEU A 114 -0.79 -7.14 -12.55
N PHE A 115 -0.22 -6.50 -11.53
CA PHE A 115 0.33 -5.16 -11.69
C PHE A 115 1.47 -5.13 -12.71
N GLU A 116 1.64 -3.97 -13.33
CA GLU A 116 2.83 -3.62 -14.07
C GLU A 116 3.98 -3.44 -13.07
N PHE A 117 4.82 -4.46 -12.93
CA PHE A 117 6.00 -4.38 -12.07
C PHE A 117 7.11 -3.60 -12.77
N PHE A 118 7.75 -2.68 -12.05
CA PHE A 118 8.94 -1.98 -12.50
C PHE A 118 10.17 -2.90 -12.52
N GLU A 119 10.21 -3.89 -13.42
CA GLU A 119 11.37 -4.80 -13.54
C GLU A 119 12.24 -4.52 -14.77
N ASN A 120 11.87 -3.59 -15.68
CA ASN A 120 12.59 -3.38 -16.94
C ASN A 120 12.68 -1.92 -17.43
N GLY A 121 12.96 -0.93 -16.56
CA GLY A 121 13.29 0.43 -17.01
C GLY A 121 12.33 1.05 -18.04
N GLY A 122 11.06 0.66 -17.99
CA GLY A 122 10.06 1.01 -18.99
C GLY A 122 9.57 2.44 -18.79
N VAL A 123 9.60 3.19 -19.88
CA VAL A 123 9.07 4.56 -19.99
C VAL A 123 7.56 4.52 -19.80
N TRP A 124 7.04 5.52 -19.08
CA TRP A 124 5.62 5.80 -18.93
C TRP A 124 5.00 6.12 -20.30
N ASP A 125 3.90 5.47 -20.67
CA ASP A 125 2.95 6.03 -21.65
C ASP A 125 1.99 7.00 -20.95
#